data_AF-A0AA37PYA2-F1
#
_entry.id   AF-A0AA37PYA2-F1
#
_cell.length_a   1.000
_cell.length_b   1.000
_cell.length_c   1.000
_cell.angle_alpha   90.00
_cell.angle_beta   90.00
_cell.angle_gamma   90.00
#
_symmetry.space_group_name_H-M   'P 1'
#
loop_
_entity.id
_entity.type
_entity.pdbx_description
1 polymer ?
#
loop_
_entity_poly.entity_id
_entity_poly.type
_entity_poly.pdbx_seq_one_letter_code
_entity_poly.pdbx_strand_id
1 'polypeptide(L)' 'MVMTESSTVLSEETDLPVASAGIVGLIWRRDKVFEFNGALIDSEEFFFVHRTQRREPSPAAVHALS' A
#
# COMPACT_ATOMS: atom_id res chain seq x y z
N MET A 1 4.79 11.64 9.20
CA MET A 1 3.80 10.71 9.78
C MET A 1 3.42 9.57 8.82
N VAL A 2 3.34 9.80 7.51
CA VAL A 2 2.85 8.79 6.54
C VAL A 2 3.76 7.55 6.37
N MET A 3 5.09 7.71 6.44
CA MET A 3 6.02 6.60 6.15
C MET A 3 6.04 5.47 7.20
N THR A 4 5.75 5.78 8.48
CA THR A 4 5.72 4.76 9.54
C THR A 4 4.47 3.89 9.42
N GLU A 5 3.32 4.48 9.11
CA GLU A 5 2.07 3.77 8.85
C GLU A 5 2.22 2.83 7.65
N SER A 6 2.82 3.29 6.55
CA SER A 6 3.09 2.45 5.38
C SER A 6 3.99 1.25 5.68
N SER A 7 4.93 1.41 6.62
CA SER A 7 5.82 0.34 7.07
C SER A 7 5.09 -0.75 7.83
N THR A 8 4.17 -0.36 8.71
CA THR A 8 3.33 -1.28 9.47
C THR A 8 2.41 -2.06 8.54
N VAL A 9 1.67 -1.36 7.67
CA VAL A 9 0.73 -2.00 6.73
C VAL A 9 1.44 -3.00 5.81
N LEU A 10 2.61 -2.63 5.26
CA LEU A 10 3.38 -3.56 4.44
C LEU A 10 3.85 -4.78 5.22
N SER A 11 4.22 -4.62 6.49
CA SER A 11 4.63 -5.74 7.34
C SER A 11 3.47 -6.68 7.64
N GLU A 12 2.27 -6.14 7.88
CA GLU A 12 1.06 -6.92 8.18
C GLU A 12 0.56 -7.70 6.96
N GLU A 13 0.57 -7.09 5.78
CA GLU A 13 0.06 -7.71 4.54
C GLU A 13 1.04 -8.71 3.89
N THR A 14 2.34 -8.62 4.20
CA THR A 14 3.37 -9.44 3.53
C THR A 14 4.17 -10.35 4.45
N ASP A 15 3.89 -10.32 5.76
CA ASP A 15 4.64 -11.00 6.82
C ASP A 15 6.17 -10.71 6.76
N LEU A 16 6.55 -9.56 6.20
CA LEU A 16 7.96 -9.17 6.05
C LEU A 16 8.33 -8.08 7.06
N PRO A 17 9.50 -8.17 7.71
CA PRO A 17 10.02 -7.05 8.47
C PRO A 17 10.37 -5.91 7.49
N VAL A 18 9.51 -4.90 7.43
CA VAL A 18 9.72 -3.69 6.63
C VAL A 18 10.19 -2.58 7.55
N ALA A 19 11.44 -2.15 7.38
CA ALA A 19 11.96 -0.97 8.05
C ALA A 19 11.54 0.29 7.27
N SER A 20 11.05 1.32 7.96
CA SER A 20 10.55 2.54 7.29
C SER A 20 11.65 3.24 6.47
N ALA A 21 12.92 3.08 6.84
CA ALA A 21 14.07 3.59 6.09
C ALA A 21 14.29 2.88 4.74
N GLY A 22 13.72 1.68 4.54
CA GLY A 22 13.75 0.93 3.28
C GLY A 22 12.61 1.30 2.33
N ILE A 23 11.62 2.06 2.80
CA ILE A 23 10.52 2.58 1.98
C ILE A 23 11.00 3.85 1.30
N VAL A 24 11.11 3.79 -0.02
CA VAL A 24 11.42 4.92 -0.87
C VAL A 24 10.11 5.49 -1.39
N GLY A 25 9.81 6.73 -1.03
CA GLY A 25 8.80 7.51 -1.75
C GLY A 25 7.95 8.46 -0.93
N LEU A 26 7.46 9.48 -1.64
CA LEU A 26 6.04 9.64 -2.01
C LEU A 26 6.05 9.67 -3.55
N ILE A 27 5.91 8.52 -4.21
CA ILE A 27 6.23 8.42 -5.66
C ILE A 27 5.06 8.89 -6.51
N TRP A 28 3.84 8.68 -6.01
CA TRP A 28 2.63 9.15 -6.65
C TRP A 28 1.53 9.39 -5.60
N ARG A 29 0.65 10.35 -5.88
CA ARG A 29 -0.56 10.64 -5.11
C ARG A 29 -1.75 10.64 -6.06
N ARG A 30 -2.82 9.92 -5.70
CA ARG A 30 -4.09 9.99 -6.41
C ARG A 30 -5.12 10.67 -5.52
N ASP A 31 -5.64 11.78 -6.02
CA ASP A 31 -6.75 12.50 -5.41
C ASP A 31 -8.02 12.16 -6.21
N LYS A 32 -9.06 11.63 -5.57
CA LYS A 32 -10.32 11.29 -6.24
C LYS A 32 -11.51 11.45 -5.32
N VAL A 33 -12.51 12.17 -5.80
CA VAL A 33 -13.84 12.20 -5.20
C VAL A 33 -14.69 11.07 -5.79
N PHE A 34 -15.30 10.25 -4.93
CA PHE A 34 -16.23 9.20 -5.35
C PHE A 34 -17.33 8.96 -4.33
N GLU A 35 -18.45 8.38 -4.77
CA GLU A 35 -19.55 8.00 -3.88
C GLU A 35 -19.33 6.60 -3.32
N PHE A 36 -19.51 6.44 -2.00
CA PHE A 36 -19.46 5.17 -1.30
C PHE A 36 -20.50 5.16 -0.18
N ASN A 37 -21.38 4.16 -0.19
CA ASN A 37 -22.50 4.05 0.76
C ASN A 37 -23.39 5.32 0.83
N GLY A 38 -23.61 5.99 -0.30
CA GLY A 38 -24.42 7.21 -0.38
C GLY A 38 -23.73 8.48 0.15
N ALA A 39 -22.46 8.39 0.56
CA ALA A 39 -21.65 9.53 0.96
C ALA A 39 -20.61 9.85 -0.12
N LEU A 40 -20.38 11.13 -0.39
CA LEU A 40 -19.24 11.58 -1.19
C LEU A 40 -17.99 11.55 -0.32
N ILE A 41 -16.98 10.82 -0.77
CA ILE A 41 -15.68 10.72 -0.13
C ILE A 41 -14.67 11.47 -1.00
N ASP A 42 -13.90 12.36 -0.37
CA ASP A 42 -12.67 12.92 -0.93
C ASP A 42 -11.49 12.04 -0.48
N SER A 43 -10.93 11.26 -1.40
CA SER A 43 -9.93 10.24 -1.11
C SER A 43 -8.56 10.65 -1.62
N GLU A 44 -7.58 10.62 -0.73
CA GLU A 44 -6.17 10.73 -1.05
C GLU A 44 -5.49 9.36 -0.88
N GLU A 45 -4.82 8.89 -1.93
CA GLU A 45 -4.09 7.63 -1.92
C GLU A 45 -2.61 7.86 -2.25
N PHE A 46 -1.72 7.30 -1.44
CA PHE A 46 -0.27 7.52 -1.51
C PHE A 46 0.46 6.25 -1.90
N PHE A 47 1.33 6.34 -2.90
CA PHE A 47 2.08 5.20 -3.44
C PHE A 47 3.55 5.29 -3.05
N PHE A 48 4.05 4.19 -2.48
CA PHE A 48 5.42 4.03 -2.01
C PHE A 48 6.06 2.80 -2.65
N VAL A 49 7.39 2.76 -2.72
CA VAL A 49 8.14 1.60 -3.19
C VAL A 49 9.03 1.10 -2.07
N HIS A 50 8.94 -0.19 -1.78
CA HIS A 50 9.88 -0.89 -0.91
C HIS A 50 10.63 -1.93 -1.72
N ARG A 51 11.96 -1.90 -1.70
CA ARG A 51 12.78 -2.89 -2.42
C ARG A 51 12.87 -4.16 -1.59
N THR A 52 12.37 -5.27 -2.14
CA THR A 52 12.48 -6.59 -1.52
C THR A 52 13.49 -7.47 -2.26
N GLN A 53 14.00 -8.50 -1.59
CA GLN A 53 14.69 -9.60 -2.27
C GLN A 53 13.68 -10.39 -3.11
N ARG A 54 14.14 -11.01 -4.20
CA ARG A 54 13.26 -11.74 -5.14
C ARG A 54 12.41 -12.77 -4.40
N ARG A 55 11.10 -12.63 -4.46
CA ARG A 55 10.10 -13.62 -4.03
C ARG A 55 9.56 -14.33 -5.28
N GLU A 56 9.35 -15.63 -5.19
CA GLU A 56 8.61 -16.37 -6.22
C GLU A 56 7.10 -16.11 -6.01
N PRO A 57 6.34 -15.71 -7.04
CA PRO A 57 4.91 -15.48 -6.92
C PRO A 57 4.21 -16.76 -6.45
N SER A 58 3.55 -16.71 -5.29
CA SER A 58 2.69 -17.78 -4.82
C SER A 58 1.31 -17.65 -5.47
N PRO A 59 0.77 -18.71 -6.10
CA PRO A 59 -0.58 -18.69 -6.66
C PRO A 59 -1.69 -18.36 -5.65
N ALA A 60 -1.40 -18.47 -4.34
CA ALA A 60 -2.36 -18.16 -3.27
C ALA A 60 -2.63 -16.66 -3.08
N ALA A 61 -1.91 -15.77 -3.79
CA ALA A 61 -2.07 -14.32 -3.68
C ALA A 61 -3.08 -13.72 -4.68
N VAL A 62 -3.86 -14.52 -5.41
CA VAL A 62 -4.95 -14.02 -6.24
C VAL A 62 -6.21 -13.85 -5.38
N HIS A 63 -6.17 -12.91 -4.44
CA HIS A 63 -7.38 -12.44 -3.77
C HIS A 63 -8.01 -11.31 -4.59
N ALA A 64 -9.09 -11.69 -5.28
CA ALA A 64 -10.28 -10.91 -5.61
C ALA A 64 -10.11 -9.40 -5.90
N LEU A 65 -10.02 -9.06 -7.18
CA LEU A 65 -10.66 -7.85 -7.73
C LEU A 65 -11.35 -8.27 -9.04
N SER A 66 -12.60 -8.73 -8.93
CA SER A 66 -13.57 -8.77 -10.02
C SER A 66 -14.87 -8.14 -9.56
#